data_AF-A0A1G3J3T1-F1
#
_entry.id   AF-A0A1G3J3T1-F1
#
_cell.length_a   1.000
_cell.length_b   1.000
_cell.length_c   1.000
_cell.angle_alpha   90.00
_cell.angle_beta   90.00
_cell.angle_gamma   90.00
#
_symmetry.space_group_name_H-M   'P 1'
#
loop_
_entity.id
_entity.type
_entity.pdbx_description
1 polymer ?
#
loop_
_entity_poly.entity_id
_entity_poly.type
_entity_poly.pdbx_seq_one_letter_code
_entity_poly.pdbx_strand_id
1 'polypeptide(L)'
;MKYKLIFICVISFLLGKVSAQSNKKLLIEHLSGNFYVYTTYNTYLDSKVRANGVYLVTKKGVVLFDTPWDSTQFQPLLDSITARHNKKVIMAFATHWHSDKTAGLDYYKQLGIKTYTTQLTDELSKKNNAKRAEFLMAKDTSFVVDQYQFETYYPGEGHTQDNIVIWFPKEKILLGGCLVKGAKDKNLGYLGDGNTNEYANSLLNVQQKYPNPKFIITTHSDWRNINSLKNSIRMAKQLTVEKELRHVVLFGWKANANKDSIENAIKAFGELPEQIKTIKNYEWGENNSPEKLNQGLTHCFVLTFSSEKDRNDYLVHPTHIAFTKLLPNILDKVTVVDYWIRK
;
A
#
# COMPACT_ATOMS: atom_id res chain seq x y z
N MET A 1 -34.04 3.95 -78.99
CA MET A 1 -34.30 3.92 -77.54
C MET A 1 -33.30 3.02 -76.82
N LYS A 2 -32.26 3.58 -76.20
CA LYS A 2 -31.53 2.98 -75.06
C LYS A 2 -30.90 4.13 -74.26
N TYR A 3 -31.54 4.52 -73.16
CA TYR A 3 -31.00 5.48 -72.20
C TYR A 3 -29.88 4.80 -71.39
N LYS A 4 -28.67 5.37 -71.38
CA LYS A 4 -27.62 4.97 -70.45
C LYS A 4 -27.77 5.82 -69.18
N LEU A 5 -28.19 5.18 -68.09
CA LEU A 5 -28.15 5.72 -66.73
C LEU A 5 -26.68 5.93 -66.32
N ILE A 6 -26.29 7.16 -65.99
CA ILE A 6 -25.02 7.47 -65.34
C ILE A 6 -25.29 7.48 -63.83
N PHE A 7 -24.70 6.52 -63.12
CA PHE A 7 -24.78 6.40 -61.67
C PHE A 7 -23.73 7.34 -61.04
N ILE A 8 -24.18 8.41 -60.40
CA ILE A 8 -23.32 9.34 -59.65
C ILE A 8 -23.11 8.74 -58.25
N CYS A 9 -21.92 8.19 -57.99
CA CYS A 9 -21.50 7.82 -56.65
C CYS A 9 -21.15 9.07 -55.83
N VAL A 10 -22.06 9.46 -54.94
CA VAL A 10 -21.81 10.47 -53.91
C VAL A 10 -20.96 9.81 -52.81
N ILE A 11 -19.67 10.15 -52.77
CA ILE A 11 -18.77 9.77 -51.67
C ILE A 11 -19.06 10.71 -50.49
N SER A 12 -19.87 10.25 -49.55
CA SER A 12 -20.08 10.91 -48.27
C SER A 12 -18.80 10.79 -47.43
N PHE A 13 -18.08 11.90 -47.26
CA PHE A 13 -17.02 12.04 -46.27
C PHE A 13 -17.62 11.97 -44.86
N LEU A 14 -17.65 10.77 -44.28
CA LEU A 14 -17.83 10.59 -42.84
C LEU A 14 -16.55 11.06 -42.14
N LEU A 15 -16.58 12.30 -41.64
CA LEU A 15 -15.62 12.80 -40.65
C LEU A 15 -15.81 11.99 -39.36
N GLY A 16 -15.17 10.83 -39.28
CA GLY A 16 -15.00 10.11 -38.04
C GLY A 16 -14.21 10.99 -37.07
N LYS A 17 -14.84 11.42 -35.98
CA LYS A 17 -14.12 11.89 -34.80
C LYS A 17 -13.35 10.70 -34.23
N VAL A 18 -12.16 10.46 -34.76
CA VAL A 18 -11.14 9.67 -34.08
C VAL A 18 -10.81 10.45 -32.81
N SER A 19 -11.39 10.03 -31.69
CA SER A 19 -10.91 10.45 -30.39
C SER A 19 -9.50 9.92 -30.24
N ALA A 20 -8.51 10.73 -30.61
CA ALA A 20 -7.13 10.49 -30.25
C ALA A 20 -7.09 10.47 -28.73
N GLN A 21 -7.09 9.28 -28.14
CA GLN A 21 -6.87 9.11 -26.71
C GLN A 21 -5.47 9.64 -26.43
N SER A 22 -5.39 10.92 -26.03
CA SER A 22 -4.12 11.62 -25.95
C SER A 22 -3.25 10.90 -24.93
N ASN A 23 -2.18 10.24 -25.39
CA ASN A 23 -1.18 9.58 -24.55
C ASN A 23 -0.29 10.65 -23.90
N LYS A 24 -0.91 11.57 -23.13
CA LYS A 24 -0.23 12.71 -22.53
C LYS A 24 0.77 12.19 -21.49
N LYS A 25 2.05 12.48 -21.72
CA LYS A 25 3.16 12.16 -20.81
C LYS A 25 3.16 13.05 -19.56
N LEU A 26 2.62 14.25 -19.69
CA LEU A 26 2.41 15.22 -18.61
C LEU A 26 0.96 15.72 -18.64
N LEU A 27 0.30 15.65 -17.49
CA LEU A 27 -0.99 16.27 -17.22
C LEU A 27 -0.82 17.33 -16.14
N ILE A 28 -1.57 18.44 -16.25
CA ILE A 28 -1.63 19.48 -15.24
C ILE A 28 -3.10 19.82 -15.01
N GLU A 29 -3.56 19.63 -13.79
CA GLU A 29 -4.93 19.88 -13.35
C GLU A 29 -4.90 20.96 -12.24
N HIS A 30 -5.85 21.88 -12.26
CA HIS A 30 -6.03 22.85 -11.17
C HIS A 30 -6.60 22.14 -9.94
N LEU A 31 -6.05 22.44 -8.77
CA LEU A 31 -6.52 21.90 -7.49
C LEU A 31 -7.45 22.90 -6.80
N SER A 32 -6.90 24.04 -6.41
CA SER A 32 -7.59 25.11 -5.69
C SER A 32 -6.68 26.33 -5.61
N GLY A 33 -7.23 27.55 -5.71
CA GLY A 33 -6.45 28.78 -5.63
C GLY A 33 -5.26 28.77 -6.61
N ASN A 34 -4.04 28.86 -6.08
CA ASN A 34 -2.80 28.84 -6.87
C ASN A 34 -2.09 27.47 -6.86
N PHE A 35 -2.78 26.40 -6.47
CA PHE A 35 -2.27 25.04 -6.44
C PHE A 35 -2.71 24.24 -7.66
N TYR A 36 -1.79 23.43 -8.17
CA TYR A 36 -2.01 22.56 -9.30
C TYR A 36 -1.38 21.19 -9.04
N VAL A 37 -2.06 20.14 -9.48
CA VAL A 37 -1.50 18.78 -9.49
C VAL A 37 -0.98 18.51 -10.89
N TYR A 38 0.28 18.09 -10.98
CA TYR A 38 0.82 17.57 -12.23
C TYR A 38 0.93 16.04 -12.12
N THR A 39 0.70 15.33 -13.22
CA THR A 39 0.85 13.87 -13.30
C THR A 39 1.81 13.52 -14.41
N THR A 40 2.82 12.73 -14.09
CA THR A 40 3.70 12.07 -15.06
C THR A 40 3.54 10.56 -14.97
N TYR A 41 4.13 9.82 -15.90
CA TYR A 41 3.98 8.37 -15.96
C TYR A 41 5.32 7.72 -16.23
N ASN A 42 5.60 6.62 -15.55
CA ASN A 42 6.76 5.78 -15.84
C ASN A 42 6.34 4.31 -15.96
N THR A 43 7.23 3.46 -16.46
CA THR A 43 7.00 2.02 -16.55
C THR A 43 7.61 1.33 -15.33
N TYR A 44 6.81 0.53 -14.63
CA TYR A 44 7.24 -0.28 -13.50
C TYR A 44 6.61 -1.68 -13.64
N LEU A 45 7.44 -2.73 -13.70
CA LEU A 45 7.01 -4.11 -13.96
C LEU A 45 6.02 -4.21 -15.14
N ASP A 46 6.44 -3.66 -16.29
CA ASP A 46 5.67 -3.60 -17.54
C ASP A 46 4.32 -2.86 -17.46
N SER A 47 4.06 -2.19 -16.34
CA SER A 47 2.84 -1.43 -16.10
C SER A 47 3.13 0.06 -16.10
N LYS A 48 2.28 0.84 -16.78
CA LYS A 48 2.33 2.30 -16.75
C LYS A 48 1.82 2.80 -15.41
N VAL A 49 2.71 3.30 -14.56
CA VAL A 49 2.39 3.83 -13.23
C VAL A 49 2.40 5.35 -13.28
N ARG A 50 1.34 5.97 -12.74
CA ARG A 50 1.26 7.43 -12.60
C ARG A 50 2.04 7.90 -11.39
N ALA A 51 2.61 9.11 -11.46
CA ALA A 51 3.20 9.81 -10.34
C ALA A 51 2.69 11.25 -10.33
N ASN A 52 1.90 11.58 -9.32
CA ASN A 52 1.37 12.91 -9.08
C ASN A 52 2.35 13.69 -8.19
N GLY A 53 2.56 14.96 -8.53
CA GLY A 53 3.18 15.95 -7.67
C GLY A 53 2.36 17.24 -7.67
N VAL A 54 2.77 18.23 -6.89
CA VAL A 54 2.05 19.50 -6.76
C VAL A 54 2.98 20.65 -7.07
N TYR A 55 2.47 21.71 -7.68
CA TYR A 55 3.16 22.99 -7.69
C TYR A 55 2.25 24.12 -7.19
N LEU A 56 2.87 25.07 -6.49
CA LEU A 56 2.25 26.26 -5.94
C LEU A 56 2.79 27.50 -6.67
N VAL A 57 1.90 28.31 -7.24
CA VAL A 57 2.25 29.57 -7.89
C VAL A 57 2.20 30.72 -6.88
N THR A 58 3.31 31.45 -6.76
CA THR A 58 3.43 32.64 -5.89
C THR A 58 3.90 33.86 -6.68
N LYS A 59 3.88 35.06 -6.08
CA LYS A 59 4.44 36.25 -6.74
C LYS A 59 5.95 36.11 -7.00
N LYS A 60 6.68 35.45 -6.09
CA LYS A 60 8.15 35.26 -6.13
C LYS A 60 8.60 34.19 -7.13
N GLY A 61 7.72 33.25 -7.47
CA GLY A 61 8.03 32.10 -8.31
C GLY A 61 7.18 30.89 -7.94
N VAL A 62 7.51 29.73 -8.51
CA VAL A 62 6.78 28.48 -8.28
C VAL A 62 7.55 27.58 -7.33
N VAL A 63 6.84 26.98 -6.37
CA VAL A 63 7.36 25.94 -5.49
C VAL A 63 6.84 24.60 -5.98
N LEU A 64 7.74 23.66 -6.25
CA LEU A 64 7.45 22.32 -6.74
C LEU A 64 7.58 21.30 -5.60
N PHE A 65 6.63 20.38 -5.51
CA PHE A 65 6.59 19.30 -4.53
C PHE A 65 6.59 17.95 -5.23
N ASP A 66 7.64 17.19 -4.95
CA ASP A 66 8.16 16.05 -5.69
C ASP A 66 8.58 16.42 -7.13
N THR A 67 9.58 15.76 -7.70
CA THR A 67 9.94 15.91 -9.12
C THR A 67 9.17 14.91 -9.99
N PRO A 68 9.04 15.12 -11.31
CA PRO A 68 8.57 14.06 -12.20
C PRO A 68 9.35 12.76 -12.03
N TRP A 69 8.69 11.63 -12.25
CA TRP A 69 9.37 10.34 -12.31
C TRP A 69 10.00 10.11 -13.70
N ASP A 70 9.30 10.52 -14.75
CA ASP A 70 9.78 10.45 -16.13
C ASP A 70 10.77 11.60 -16.41
N SER A 71 12.03 11.24 -16.61
CA SER A 71 13.11 12.20 -16.93
C SER A 71 12.84 13.03 -18.18
N THR A 72 12.06 12.50 -19.14
CA THR A 72 11.67 13.25 -20.33
C THR A 72 10.69 14.38 -20.02
N GLN A 73 10.13 14.43 -18.80
CA GLN A 73 9.18 15.46 -18.36
C GLN A 73 9.80 16.52 -17.43
N PHE A 74 11.12 16.48 -17.17
CA PHE A 74 11.76 17.48 -16.31
C PHE A 74 11.63 18.90 -16.85
N GLN A 75 12.11 19.15 -18.08
CA GLN A 75 12.01 20.46 -18.74
C GLN A 75 10.58 20.78 -19.20
N PRO A 76 9.82 19.84 -19.81
CA PRO A 76 8.44 20.12 -20.22
C PRO A 76 7.52 20.59 -19.09
N LEU A 77 7.74 20.13 -17.86
CA LEU A 77 7.03 20.65 -16.69
C LEU A 77 7.37 22.12 -16.43
N LEU A 78 8.66 22.50 -16.45
CA LEU A 78 9.11 23.88 -16.24
C LEU A 78 8.58 24.82 -17.34
N ASP A 79 8.62 24.37 -18.60
CA ASP A 79 8.10 25.12 -19.74
C ASP A 79 6.59 25.31 -19.63
N SER A 80 5.87 24.25 -19.27
CA SER A 80 4.42 24.30 -19.06
C SER A 80 4.03 25.26 -17.93
N ILE A 81 4.78 25.27 -16.83
CA ILE A 81 4.57 26.21 -15.72
C ILE A 81 4.83 27.65 -16.19
N THR A 82 5.93 27.88 -16.91
CA THR A 82 6.28 29.20 -17.44
C THR A 82 5.23 29.71 -18.42
N ALA A 83 4.80 28.88 -19.37
CA ALA A 83 3.79 29.23 -20.36
C ALA A 83 2.42 29.55 -19.73
N ARG A 84 2.04 28.85 -18.65
CA ARG A 84 0.75 29.04 -17.99
C ARG A 84 0.72 30.26 -17.06
N HIS A 85 1.82 30.52 -16.36
CA HIS A 85 1.82 31.45 -15.22
C HIS A 85 2.78 32.62 -15.40
N ASN A 86 3.65 32.60 -16.41
CA ASN A 86 4.77 33.52 -16.57
C ASN A 86 5.66 33.59 -15.31
N LYS A 87 5.92 32.43 -14.70
CA LYS A 87 6.73 32.28 -13.49
C LYS A 87 7.68 31.11 -13.63
N LYS A 88 8.90 31.27 -13.11
CA LYS A 88 9.90 30.21 -13.01
C LYS A 88 9.69 29.41 -11.73
N VAL A 89 10.06 28.13 -11.76
CA VAL A 89 10.23 27.33 -10.54
C VAL A 89 11.49 27.82 -9.82
N ILE A 90 11.37 28.05 -8.51
CA ILE A 90 12.46 28.59 -7.67
C ILE A 90 12.86 27.63 -6.55
N MET A 91 11.97 26.70 -6.18
CA MET A 91 12.18 25.71 -5.14
C MET A 91 11.57 24.37 -5.56
N ALA A 92 12.22 23.27 -5.23
CA ALA A 92 11.71 21.92 -5.41
C ALA A 92 11.97 21.07 -4.15
N PHE A 93 10.97 20.33 -3.69
CA PHE A 93 11.06 19.45 -2.52
C PHE A 93 10.87 18.00 -2.95
N ALA A 94 11.56 17.05 -2.31
CA ALA A 94 11.26 15.63 -2.46
C ALA A 94 10.91 15.01 -1.10
N THR A 95 9.85 14.21 -1.09
CA THR A 95 9.23 13.67 0.14
C THR A 95 9.85 12.36 0.66
N HIS A 96 10.64 11.67 -0.15
CA HIS A 96 11.51 10.55 0.25
C HIS A 96 12.50 10.22 -0.87
N TRP A 97 13.38 9.25 -0.66
CA TRP A 97 14.53 9.00 -1.54
C TRP A 97 14.21 8.31 -2.88
N HIS A 98 13.04 7.70 -3.04
CA HIS A 98 12.70 6.97 -4.28
C HIS A 98 12.72 7.86 -5.52
N SER A 99 12.99 7.24 -6.67
CA SER A 99 13.20 7.95 -7.93
C SER A 99 11.98 8.72 -8.44
N ASP A 100 10.76 8.32 -8.08
CA ASP A 100 9.55 9.06 -8.41
C ASP A 100 9.43 10.39 -7.65
N LYS A 101 10.37 10.67 -6.74
CA LYS A 101 10.49 11.90 -5.96
C LYS A 101 11.77 12.66 -6.23
N THR A 102 12.89 11.95 -6.37
CA THR A 102 14.22 12.53 -6.40
C THR A 102 14.82 12.67 -7.80
N ALA A 103 14.31 11.95 -8.82
CA ALA A 103 15.02 11.83 -10.10
C ALA A 103 15.36 13.17 -10.78
N GLY A 104 14.55 14.21 -10.59
CA GLY A 104 14.77 15.54 -11.14
C GLY A 104 15.63 16.48 -10.31
N LEU A 105 16.07 16.10 -9.10
CA LEU A 105 16.74 17.02 -8.17
C LEU A 105 18.06 17.57 -8.73
N ASP A 106 18.96 16.71 -9.21
CA ASP A 106 20.24 17.16 -9.78
C ASP A 106 20.01 18.08 -11.00
N TYR A 107 19.03 17.74 -11.86
CA TYR A 107 18.68 18.53 -13.04
C TYR A 107 18.18 19.93 -12.64
N TYR A 108 17.26 20.01 -11.68
CA TYR A 108 16.74 21.28 -11.21
C TYR A 108 17.80 22.12 -10.48
N LYS A 109 18.68 21.49 -9.71
CA LYS A 109 19.83 22.15 -9.09
C LYS A 109 20.73 22.83 -10.14
N GLN A 110 21.04 22.15 -11.25
CA GLN A 110 21.87 22.71 -12.33
C GLN A 110 21.25 23.96 -12.98
N LEU A 111 19.92 24.11 -12.91
CA LEU A 111 19.18 25.28 -13.38
C LEU A 111 19.05 26.40 -12.32
N GLY A 112 19.69 26.24 -11.15
CA GLY A 112 19.63 27.18 -10.05
C GLY A 112 18.34 27.10 -9.22
N ILE A 113 17.55 26.03 -9.36
CA ILE A 113 16.38 25.78 -8.51
C ILE A 113 16.86 25.20 -7.19
N LYS A 114 16.46 25.83 -6.08
CA LYS A 114 16.81 25.34 -4.74
C LYS A 114 16.08 24.03 -4.46
N THR A 115 16.84 22.95 -4.32
CA THR A 115 16.30 21.61 -4.07
C THR A 115 16.41 21.24 -2.61
N TYR A 116 15.36 20.63 -2.06
CA TYR A 116 15.25 20.31 -0.62
C TYR A 116 14.85 18.85 -0.39
N THR A 117 15.53 18.21 0.55
CA THR A 117 15.13 16.91 1.14
C THR A 117 15.36 16.92 2.65
N THR A 118 14.85 15.91 3.36
CA THR A 118 15.34 15.68 4.73
C THR A 118 16.78 15.18 4.71
N GLN A 119 17.46 15.26 5.85
CA GLN A 119 18.78 14.66 6.02
C GLN A 119 18.73 13.13 5.82
N LEU A 120 17.73 12.44 6.38
CA LEU A 120 17.58 11.00 6.22
C LEU A 120 17.33 10.60 4.76
N THR A 121 16.54 11.38 4.03
CA THR A 121 16.36 11.21 2.58
C THR A 121 17.66 11.35 1.81
N ASP A 122 18.52 12.30 2.18
CA ASP A 122 19.84 12.46 1.54
C ASP A 122 20.78 11.28 1.82
N GLU A 123 20.81 10.80 3.06
CA GLU A 123 21.58 9.62 3.48
C GLU A 123 21.14 8.36 2.71
N LEU A 124 19.83 8.11 2.63
CA LEU A 124 19.28 7.00 1.85
C LEU A 124 19.48 7.20 0.34
N SER A 125 19.39 8.43 -0.16
CA SER A 125 19.69 8.71 -1.57
C SER A 125 21.14 8.38 -1.90
N LYS A 126 22.08 8.76 -1.05
CA LYS A 126 23.50 8.40 -1.19
C LYS A 126 23.70 6.88 -1.16
N LYS A 127 23.08 6.19 -0.21
CA LYS A 127 23.16 4.72 -0.06
C LYS A 127 22.64 3.99 -1.30
N ASN A 128 21.57 4.50 -1.91
CA ASN A 128 20.87 3.84 -3.00
C ASN A 128 21.17 4.46 -4.38
N ASN A 129 22.21 5.29 -4.50
CA ASN A 129 22.62 5.97 -5.73
C ASN A 129 21.49 6.81 -6.39
N ALA A 130 20.61 7.39 -5.56
CA ALA A 130 19.58 8.33 -5.99
C ALA A 130 20.12 9.77 -6.03
N LYS A 131 19.37 10.63 -6.71
CA LYS A 131 19.69 12.04 -6.92
C LYS A 131 19.47 12.83 -5.64
N ARG A 132 20.31 13.84 -5.39
CA ARG A 132 20.41 14.48 -4.08
C ARG A 132 20.04 15.96 -4.17
N ALA A 133 19.42 16.47 -3.11
CA ALA A 133 19.10 17.89 -3.00
C ALA A 133 20.34 18.71 -2.62
N GLU A 134 20.26 20.02 -2.88
CA GLU A 134 21.26 21.00 -2.46
C GLU A 134 21.12 21.36 -0.97
N PHE A 135 19.89 21.46 -0.46
CA PHE A 135 19.59 21.88 0.89
C PHE A 135 18.92 20.76 1.69
N LEU A 136 19.34 20.59 2.94
CA LEU A 136 18.88 19.51 3.82
C LEU A 136 18.09 20.07 5.01
N MET A 137 16.98 19.40 5.33
CA MET A 137 16.16 19.66 6.52
C MET A 137 16.51 18.63 7.60
N ALA A 138 17.06 19.08 8.71
CA ALA A 138 17.44 18.20 9.83
C ALA A 138 16.24 17.80 10.71
N LYS A 139 15.13 18.54 10.63
CA LYS A 139 13.88 18.32 11.39
C LYS A 139 12.68 18.86 10.62
N ASP A 140 11.49 18.60 11.12
CA ASP A 140 10.26 19.26 10.69
C ASP A 140 10.49 20.78 10.52
N THR A 141 10.20 21.28 9.34
CA THR A 141 10.54 22.64 8.94
C THR A 141 9.33 23.33 8.32
N SER A 142 9.04 24.53 8.81
CA SER A 142 8.07 25.46 8.21
C SER A 142 8.75 26.36 7.17
N PHE A 143 8.08 26.56 6.05
CA PHE A 143 8.49 27.46 4.99
C PHE A 143 7.42 28.53 4.78
N VAL A 144 7.89 29.74 4.49
CA VAL A 144 7.04 30.85 4.06
C VAL A 144 7.53 31.34 2.71
N VAL A 145 6.66 31.29 1.71
CA VAL A 145 6.92 31.79 0.37
C VAL A 145 5.79 32.73 -0.02
N ASP A 146 6.10 34.03 -0.06
CA ASP A 146 5.10 35.10 -0.26
C ASP A 146 4.04 35.05 0.86
N GLN A 147 2.78 34.81 0.52
CA GLN A 147 1.66 34.71 1.46
C GLN A 147 1.33 33.26 1.89
N TYR A 148 2.08 32.28 1.39
CA TYR A 148 1.83 30.86 1.66
C TYR A 148 2.78 30.33 2.72
N GLN A 149 2.24 29.54 3.63
CA GLN A 149 2.99 28.80 4.62
C GLN A 149 2.70 27.32 4.47
N PHE A 150 3.74 26.49 4.56
CA PHE A 150 3.60 25.04 4.66
C PHE A 150 4.64 24.48 5.61
N GLU A 151 4.38 23.30 6.13
CA GLU A 151 5.33 22.57 6.96
C GLU A 151 5.59 21.19 6.40
N THR A 152 6.83 20.75 6.58
CA THR A 152 7.24 19.35 6.39
C THR A 152 7.10 18.62 7.72
N TYR A 153 6.58 17.40 7.66
CA TYR A 153 6.40 16.57 8.85
C TYR A 153 6.86 15.15 8.57
N TYR A 154 7.75 14.64 9.43
CA TYR A 154 8.09 13.22 9.51
C TYR A 154 7.17 12.51 10.52
N PRO A 155 6.17 11.72 10.06
CA PRO A 155 5.22 11.06 10.96
C PRO A 155 5.74 9.75 11.56
N GLY A 156 6.92 9.29 11.14
CA GLY A 156 7.45 7.94 11.37
C GLY A 156 7.59 7.14 10.08
N GLU A 157 8.20 5.95 10.21
CA GLU A 157 8.45 5.05 9.08
C GLU A 157 7.13 4.49 8.51
N GLY A 158 7.07 4.28 7.20
CA GLY A 158 5.87 3.75 6.55
C GLY A 158 6.18 3.16 5.19
N HIS A 159 5.91 3.91 4.12
CA HIS A 159 6.27 3.52 2.74
C HIS A 159 7.79 3.41 2.58
N THR A 160 8.52 4.33 3.20
CA THR A 160 9.97 4.27 3.39
C THR A 160 10.34 4.68 4.81
N GLN A 161 11.61 4.49 5.18
CA GLN A 161 12.15 4.96 6.47
C GLN A 161 12.16 6.49 6.60
N ASP A 162 12.11 7.22 5.49
CA ASP A 162 12.32 8.68 5.44
C ASP A 162 11.11 9.47 4.93
N ASN A 163 9.97 8.82 4.71
CA ASN A 163 8.81 9.50 4.14
C ASN A 163 8.37 10.69 4.99
N ILE A 164 8.16 11.84 4.34
CA ILE A 164 7.50 12.99 4.95
C ILE A 164 6.17 13.28 4.27
N VAL A 165 5.31 14.01 4.98
CA VAL A 165 4.14 14.67 4.41
C VAL A 165 4.34 16.19 4.44
N ILE A 166 3.59 16.90 3.60
CA ILE A 166 3.60 18.37 3.57
C ILE A 166 2.19 18.89 3.83
N TRP A 167 2.07 19.85 4.74
CA TRP A 167 0.79 20.41 5.15
C TRP A 167 0.71 21.91 4.90
N PHE A 168 -0.37 22.34 4.25
CA PHE A 168 -0.74 23.74 4.07
C PHE A 168 -1.90 24.08 5.01
N PRO A 169 -1.64 24.71 6.18
CA PRO A 169 -2.65 24.87 7.22
C PRO A 169 -3.82 25.76 6.81
N LYS A 170 -3.55 26.85 6.09
CA LYS A 170 -4.59 27.80 5.64
C LYS A 170 -5.50 27.17 4.60
N GLU A 171 -4.92 26.48 3.63
CA GLU A 171 -5.65 25.85 2.52
C GLU A 171 -6.24 24.48 2.89
N LYS A 172 -5.76 23.89 3.99
CA LYS A 172 -6.07 22.52 4.43
C LYS A 172 -5.74 21.47 3.36
N ILE A 173 -4.58 21.62 2.72
CA ILE A 173 -4.07 20.69 1.70
C ILE A 173 -2.99 19.82 2.33
N LEU A 174 -3.21 18.50 2.32
CA LEU A 174 -2.22 17.50 2.72
C LEU A 174 -1.60 16.89 1.46
N LEU A 175 -0.28 17.01 1.32
CA LEU A 175 0.48 16.23 0.36
C LEU A 175 0.95 14.96 1.06
N GLY A 176 0.25 13.85 0.79
CA GLY A 176 0.47 12.57 1.46
C GLY A 176 1.61 11.72 0.88
N GLY A 177 2.24 12.18 -0.20
CA GLY A 177 3.35 11.49 -0.86
C GLY A 177 3.00 10.05 -1.25
N CYS A 178 3.96 9.14 -1.11
CA CYS A 178 3.74 7.71 -1.29
C CYS A 178 3.23 7.03 -0.01
N LEU A 179 3.31 7.70 1.15
CA LEU A 179 2.80 7.19 2.43
C LEU A 179 1.27 6.99 2.37
N VAL A 180 0.53 7.94 1.80
CA VAL A 180 -0.93 7.87 1.65
C VAL A 180 -1.31 7.32 0.27
N LYS A 181 -2.14 6.28 0.26
CA LYS A 181 -2.68 5.60 -0.92
C LYS A 181 -4.08 6.09 -1.26
N GLY A 182 -4.52 5.82 -2.49
CA GLY A 182 -5.83 6.21 -2.98
C GLY A 182 -6.98 5.57 -2.21
N ALA A 183 -8.12 6.27 -2.18
CA ALA A 183 -9.31 5.80 -1.49
C ALA A 183 -9.90 4.47 -2.00
N LYS A 184 -9.55 4.07 -3.23
CA LYS A 184 -10.03 2.82 -3.86
C LYS A 184 -8.94 1.75 -3.97
N ASP A 185 -7.73 2.05 -3.53
CA ASP A 185 -6.60 1.11 -3.62
C ASP A 185 -6.85 -0.10 -2.73
N LYS A 186 -6.32 -1.25 -3.18
CA LYS A 186 -6.54 -2.56 -2.54
C LYS A 186 -5.32 -3.06 -1.77
N ASN A 187 -4.18 -2.41 -1.93
CA ASN A 187 -2.94 -2.71 -1.22
C ASN A 187 -2.14 -1.41 -1.01
N LEU A 188 -1.05 -1.51 -0.23
CA LEU A 188 -0.14 -0.39 0.05
C LEU A 188 0.98 -0.24 -1.00
N GLY A 189 0.90 -0.96 -2.12
CA GLY A 189 1.96 -0.98 -3.14
C GLY A 189 3.23 -1.68 -2.66
N TYR A 190 4.38 -1.21 -3.14
CA TYR A 190 5.70 -1.73 -2.78
C TYR A 190 6.06 -1.34 -1.33
N LEU A 191 6.49 -2.33 -0.54
CA LEU A 191 6.81 -2.19 0.88
C LEU A 191 8.26 -2.57 1.22
N GLY A 192 9.10 -2.87 0.23
CA GLY A 192 10.43 -3.46 0.45
C GLY A 192 11.41 -2.55 1.20
N ASP A 193 11.20 -1.23 1.14
CA ASP A 193 12.00 -0.22 1.86
C ASP A 193 11.23 0.42 3.04
N GLY A 194 10.04 -0.10 3.32
CA GLY A 194 9.12 0.43 4.32
C GLY A 194 9.20 -0.31 5.65
N ASN A 195 8.43 0.17 6.63
CA ASN A 195 8.27 -0.49 7.91
C ASN A 195 6.79 -0.84 8.12
N THR A 196 6.46 -2.11 7.89
CA THR A 196 5.08 -2.60 7.96
C THR A 196 4.50 -2.57 9.37
N ASN A 197 5.35 -2.62 10.40
CA ASN A 197 4.93 -2.59 11.79
C ASN A 197 4.55 -1.16 12.23
N GLU A 198 5.27 -0.15 11.76
CA GLU A 198 5.02 1.25 12.09
C GLU A 198 4.07 1.97 11.14
N TYR A 199 3.82 1.44 9.94
CA TYR A 199 3.02 2.10 8.90
C TYR A 199 1.68 2.64 9.44
N ALA A 200 0.95 1.83 10.21
CA ALA A 200 -0.35 2.22 10.77
C ALA A 200 -0.22 3.37 11.77
N ASN A 201 0.80 3.34 12.63
CA ASN A 201 1.06 4.40 13.62
C ASN A 201 1.43 5.71 12.91
N SER A 202 2.29 5.65 11.90
CA SER A 202 2.67 6.83 11.11
C SER A 202 1.47 7.50 10.43
N LEU A 203 0.56 6.72 9.86
CA LEU A 203 -0.68 7.27 9.29
C LEU A 203 -1.63 7.85 10.35
N LEU A 204 -1.69 7.24 11.54
CA LEU A 204 -2.47 7.77 12.67
C LEU A 204 -1.89 9.08 13.19
N ASN A 205 -0.56 9.20 13.25
CA ASN A 205 0.14 10.44 13.58
C ASN A 205 -0.22 11.58 12.60
N VAL A 206 -0.26 11.29 11.30
CA VAL A 206 -0.73 12.24 10.27
C VAL A 206 -2.19 12.63 10.51
N GLN A 207 -3.08 11.66 10.76
CA GLN A 207 -4.50 11.93 11.02
C GLN A 207 -4.71 12.80 12.27
N GLN A 208 -3.94 12.55 13.33
CA GLN A 208 -4.02 13.28 14.59
C GLN A 208 -3.50 14.71 14.44
N LYS A 209 -2.34 14.89 13.79
CA LYS A 209 -1.72 16.21 13.62
C LYS A 209 -2.49 17.09 12.64
N TYR A 210 -3.07 16.50 11.58
CA TYR A 210 -3.79 17.22 10.53
C TYR A 210 -5.26 16.80 10.41
N PRO A 211 -6.11 17.19 11.39
CA PRO A 211 -7.51 16.86 11.35
C PRO A 211 -8.22 17.63 10.23
N ASN A 212 -9.12 16.95 9.53
CA ASN A 212 -10.04 17.53 8.54
C ASN A 212 -9.36 18.26 7.35
N PRO A 213 -8.47 17.59 6.60
CA PRO A 213 -7.99 18.12 5.32
C PRO A 213 -9.17 18.39 4.37
N LYS A 214 -9.05 19.44 3.54
CA LYS A 214 -9.96 19.68 2.40
C LYS A 214 -9.52 18.87 1.17
N PHE A 215 -8.22 18.66 1.02
CA PHE A 215 -7.63 17.89 -0.07
C PHE A 215 -6.52 16.99 0.45
N ILE A 216 -6.41 15.79 -0.09
CA ILE A 216 -5.31 14.85 0.18
C ILE A 216 -4.74 14.40 -1.16
N ILE A 217 -3.53 14.84 -1.46
CA ILE A 217 -2.86 14.49 -2.72
C ILE A 217 -2.04 13.23 -2.51
N THR A 218 -2.37 12.19 -3.29
CA THR A 218 -1.68 10.90 -3.32
C THR A 218 -0.81 10.81 -4.56
N THR A 219 0.28 10.02 -4.52
CA THR A 219 1.22 9.95 -5.65
C THR A 219 0.72 9.05 -6.79
N HIS A 220 0.31 7.82 -6.49
CA HIS A 220 0.08 6.79 -7.52
C HIS A 220 -1.39 6.53 -7.84
N SER A 221 -2.29 7.35 -7.30
CA SER A 221 -3.73 7.06 -7.32
C SER A 221 -4.54 8.31 -7.65
N ASP A 222 -5.86 8.18 -7.67
CA ASP A 222 -6.75 9.33 -7.76
C ASP A 222 -6.65 10.17 -6.47
N TRP A 223 -6.29 11.44 -6.61
CA TRP A 223 -6.13 12.40 -5.52
C TRP A 223 -7.43 13.14 -5.18
N ARG A 224 -8.51 12.95 -5.95
CA ARG A 224 -9.77 13.70 -5.79
C ARG A 224 -10.68 13.15 -4.70
N ASN A 225 -10.29 12.06 -4.03
CA ASN A 225 -11.10 11.43 -2.99
C ASN A 225 -10.49 11.66 -1.60
N ILE A 226 -11.26 12.32 -0.73
CA ILE A 226 -10.83 12.66 0.63
C ILE A 226 -10.63 11.44 1.54
N ASN A 227 -11.18 10.28 1.19
CA ASN A 227 -11.06 9.07 2.01
C ASN A 227 -9.70 8.36 1.86
N SER A 228 -8.73 8.94 1.16
CA SER A 228 -7.41 8.35 0.91
C SER A 228 -6.66 8.00 2.20
N LEU A 229 -6.61 8.93 3.18
CA LEU A 229 -5.98 8.65 4.48
C LEU A 229 -6.72 7.57 5.27
N LYS A 230 -8.06 7.60 5.29
CA LYS A 230 -8.88 6.58 5.95
C LYS A 230 -8.64 5.19 5.36
N ASN A 231 -8.60 5.07 4.02
CA ASN A 231 -8.33 3.81 3.35
C ASN A 231 -6.90 3.30 3.63
N SER A 232 -5.93 4.20 3.63
CA SER A 232 -4.53 3.87 3.95
C SER A 232 -4.39 3.32 5.36
N ILE A 233 -5.02 3.95 6.36
CA ILE A 233 -5.01 3.48 7.75
C ILE A 233 -5.65 2.09 7.85
N ARG A 234 -6.79 1.88 7.16
CA ARG A 234 -7.45 0.57 7.12
C ARG A 234 -6.52 -0.51 6.58
N MET A 235 -5.82 -0.27 5.47
CA MET A 235 -4.90 -1.24 4.87
C MET A 235 -3.66 -1.46 5.74
N ALA A 236 -3.09 -0.40 6.33
CA ALA A 236 -1.92 -0.52 7.20
C ALA A 236 -2.23 -1.29 8.48
N LYS A 237 -3.42 -1.11 9.09
CA LYS A 237 -3.86 -1.93 10.21
C LYS A 237 -4.01 -3.41 9.88
N GLN A 238 -4.19 -3.77 8.60
CA GLN A 238 -4.24 -5.17 8.16
C GLN A 238 -2.84 -5.78 8.02
N LEU A 239 -1.76 -4.98 8.01
CA LEU A 239 -0.39 -5.49 8.03
C LEU A 239 0.00 -6.06 9.40
N THR A 240 -0.54 -5.51 10.49
CA THR A 240 -0.20 -5.87 11.87
C THR A 240 -1.14 -6.91 12.47
N VAL A 241 -2.19 -7.32 11.75
CA VAL A 241 -2.97 -8.51 12.13
C VAL A 241 -2.10 -9.72 11.79
N GLU A 242 -1.48 -10.32 12.81
CA GLU A 242 -0.84 -11.62 12.64
C GLU A 242 -1.85 -12.57 12.01
N LYS A 243 -1.51 -13.10 10.84
CA LYS A 243 -2.34 -14.10 10.19
C LYS A 243 -2.25 -15.36 11.03
N GLU A 244 -3.40 -15.83 11.47
CA GLU A 244 -3.50 -17.10 12.17
C GLU A 244 -4.01 -18.18 11.22
N LEU A 245 -3.27 -19.28 11.13
CA LEU A 245 -3.69 -20.51 10.46
C LEU A 245 -4.33 -21.41 11.52
N ARG A 246 -5.59 -21.80 11.29
CA ARG A 246 -6.29 -22.79 12.10
C ARG A 246 -6.14 -24.16 11.48
N HIS A 247 -5.80 -25.14 12.30
CA HIS A 247 -5.77 -26.57 11.98
C HIS A 247 -6.80 -27.27 12.85
N VAL A 248 -7.92 -27.66 12.23
CA VAL A 248 -9.05 -28.30 12.90
C VAL A 248 -8.97 -29.80 12.65
N VAL A 249 -9.03 -30.58 13.72
CA VAL A 249 -9.06 -32.05 13.68
C VAL A 249 -10.33 -32.52 14.38
N LEU A 250 -11.15 -33.29 13.68
CA LEU A 250 -12.37 -33.89 14.21
C LEU A 250 -12.18 -35.40 14.31
N PHE A 251 -12.52 -35.98 15.46
CA PHE A 251 -12.46 -37.43 15.68
C PHE A 251 -13.83 -38.04 15.92
N GLY A 252 -14.04 -39.24 15.36
CA GLY A 252 -15.09 -40.18 15.72
C GLY A 252 -14.45 -41.49 16.19
N TRP A 253 -14.94 -42.04 17.29
CA TRP A 253 -14.38 -43.25 17.92
C TRP A 253 -15.09 -44.51 17.43
N LYS A 254 -14.39 -45.64 17.38
CA LYS A 254 -15.01 -46.94 17.08
C LYS A 254 -16.00 -47.32 18.18
N ALA A 255 -17.07 -48.01 17.82
CA ALA A 255 -18.10 -48.44 18.78
C ALA A 255 -17.57 -49.34 19.91
N ASN A 256 -16.49 -50.08 19.65
CA ASN A 256 -15.82 -50.96 20.61
C ASN A 256 -14.53 -50.36 21.20
N ALA A 257 -14.25 -49.07 20.98
CA ALA A 257 -13.07 -48.42 21.52
C ALA A 257 -13.15 -48.37 23.06
N ASN A 258 -12.06 -48.77 23.71
CA ASN A 258 -11.94 -48.71 25.17
C ASN A 258 -11.89 -47.24 25.63
N LYS A 259 -12.65 -46.93 26.69
CA LYS A 259 -12.80 -45.56 27.22
C LYS A 259 -11.47 -44.98 27.71
N ASP A 260 -10.68 -45.74 28.44
CA ASP A 260 -9.37 -45.28 28.94
C ASP A 260 -8.43 -44.95 27.78
N SER A 261 -8.50 -45.71 26.69
CA SER A 261 -7.70 -45.45 25.49
C SER A 261 -8.12 -44.15 24.78
N ILE A 262 -9.42 -43.83 24.77
CA ILE A 262 -9.93 -42.55 24.27
C ILE A 262 -9.45 -41.40 25.15
N GLU A 263 -9.60 -41.51 26.47
CA GLU A 263 -9.17 -40.49 27.44
C GLU A 263 -7.65 -40.25 27.33
N ASN A 264 -6.86 -41.32 27.18
CA ASN A 264 -5.42 -41.23 26.94
C ASN A 264 -5.09 -40.50 25.63
N ALA A 265 -5.81 -40.75 24.55
CA ALA A 265 -5.60 -40.06 23.27
C ALA A 265 -5.94 -38.57 23.37
N ILE A 266 -7.07 -38.21 24.01
CA ILE A 266 -7.47 -36.82 24.25
C ILE A 266 -6.42 -36.09 25.07
N LYS A 267 -5.96 -36.71 26.17
CA LYS A 267 -4.91 -36.16 27.03
C LYS A 267 -3.61 -35.95 26.25
N ALA A 268 -3.15 -36.97 25.51
CA ALA A 268 -1.92 -36.88 24.73
C ALA A 268 -1.98 -35.79 23.64
N PHE A 269 -3.16 -35.55 23.03
CA PHE A 269 -3.34 -34.42 22.12
C PHE A 269 -3.23 -33.09 22.89
N GLY A 270 -3.89 -32.99 24.04
CA GLY A 270 -3.86 -31.80 24.90
C GLY A 270 -2.49 -31.38 25.40
N GLU A 271 -1.54 -32.32 25.45
CA GLU A 271 -0.15 -32.07 25.88
C GLU A 271 0.78 -31.61 24.73
N LEU A 272 0.33 -31.70 23.46
CA LEU A 272 1.15 -31.28 22.30
C LEU A 272 1.60 -29.81 22.36
N PRO A 273 0.77 -28.83 22.77
CA PRO A 273 1.17 -27.42 22.85
C PRO A 273 2.34 -27.17 23.82
N GLU A 274 2.50 -27.99 24.86
CA GLU A 274 3.60 -27.88 25.81
C GLU A 274 4.93 -28.36 25.22
N GLN A 275 4.86 -29.26 24.22
CA GLN A 275 6.01 -29.94 23.64
C GLN A 275 6.40 -29.40 22.26
N ILE A 276 5.48 -28.74 21.56
CA ILE A 276 5.68 -28.25 20.19
C ILE A 276 5.44 -26.73 20.13
N LYS A 277 6.53 -25.95 20.22
CA LYS A 277 6.51 -24.47 20.29
C LYS A 277 5.88 -23.76 19.09
N THR A 278 5.69 -24.44 17.96
CA THR A 278 5.02 -23.87 16.78
C THR A 278 3.51 -23.76 16.98
N ILE A 279 2.91 -24.52 17.90
CA ILE A 279 1.50 -24.40 18.29
C ILE A 279 1.34 -23.13 19.14
N LYS A 280 0.63 -22.14 18.62
CA LYS A 280 0.39 -20.84 19.28
C LYS A 280 -0.80 -20.83 20.22
N ASN A 281 -1.80 -21.66 19.92
CA ASN A 281 -2.99 -21.82 20.73
C ASN A 281 -3.61 -23.20 20.49
N TYR A 282 -4.34 -23.71 21.46
CA TYR A 282 -5.01 -25.00 21.42
C TYR A 282 -6.33 -24.94 22.21
N GLU A 283 -7.39 -25.47 21.61
CA GLU A 283 -8.70 -25.64 22.23
C GLU A 283 -9.31 -26.96 21.74
N TRP A 284 -10.16 -27.57 22.56
CA TRP A 284 -10.90 -28.77 22.15
C TRP A 284 -12.23 -28.89 22.90
N GLY A 285 -13.12 -29.72 22.39
CA GLY A 285 -14.39 -30.04 23.06
C GLY A 285 -15.18 -31.11 22.34
N GLU A 286 -16.32 -31.47 22.93
CA GLU A 286 -17.24 -32.48 22.40
C GLU A 286 -18.37 -31.85 21.57
N ASN A 287 -18.86 -32.59 20.58
CA ASN A 287 -19.97 -32.17 19.75
C ASN A 287 -21.27 -32.09 20.58
N ASN A 288 -21.81 -30.89 20.69
CA ASN A 288 -23.12 -30.61 21.30
C ASN A 288 -24.13 -30.03 20.28
N SER A 289 -23.89 -30.20 18.97
CA SER A 289 -24.82 -29.68 17.95
C SER A 289 -26.13 -30.50 17.93
N PRO A 290 -27.31 -29.85 17.99
CA PRO A 290 -28.60 -30.53 17.91
C PRO A 290 -28.96 -30.97 16.49
N GLU A 291 -28.19 -30.54 15.48
CA GLU A 291 -28.52 -30.74 14.07
C GLU A 291 -28.26 -32.18 13.59
N LYS A 292 -27.51 -32.99 14.37
CA LYS A 292 -27.18 -34.40 14.05
C LYS A 292 -26.46 -34.59 12.70
N LEU A 293 -25.79 -33.54 12.21
CA LEU A 293 -25.02 -33.54 10.96
C LEU A 293 -23.52 -33.84 11.17
N ASN A 294 -23.11 -34.23 12.37
CA ASN A 294 -21.71 -34.47 12.74
C ASN A 294 -21.12 -35.78 12.16
N GLN A 295 -21.93 -36.60 11.49
CA GLN A 295 -21.50 -37.83 10.78
C GLN A 295 -20.69 -38.82 11.64
N GLY A 296 -20.92 -38.85 12.95
CA GLY A 296 -20.20 -39.72 13.90
C GLY A 296 -18.91 -39.13 14.46
N LEU A 297 -18.53 -37.91 14.07
CA LEU A 297 -17.45 -37.15 14.70
C LEU A 297 -17.99 -36.57 16.02
N THR A 298 -17.31 -36.81 17.13
CA THR A 298 -17.76 -36.44 18.47
C THR A 298 -16.82 -35.47 19.17
N HIS A 299 -15.56 -35.37 18.74
CA HIS A 299 -14.57 -34.49 19.36
C HIS A 299 -13.96 -33.54 18.32
N CYS A 300 -13.75 -32.28 18.70
CA CYS A 300 -13.13 -31.26 17.89
C CYS A 300 -11.90 -30.70 18.60
N PHE A 301 -10.79 -30.62 17.88
CA PHE A 301 -9.53 -30.04 18.33
C PHE A 301 -9.14 -28.94 17.35
N VAL A 302 -8.71 -27.78 17.87
CA VAL A 302 -8.32 -26.65 17.05
C VAL A 302 -6.95 -26.15 17.51
N LEU A 303 -5.99 -26.16 16.58
CA LEU A 303 -4.64 -25.68 16.77
C LEU A 303 -4.44 -24.38 15.98
N THR A 304 -3.63 -23.49 16.52
CA THR A 304 -3.26 -22.24 15.85
C THR A 304 -1.79 -22.20 15.51
N PHE A 305 -1.47 -21.79 14.29
CA PHE A 305 -0.11 -21.58 13.79
C PHE A 305 0.04 -20.18 13.19
N SER A 306 1.26 -19.64 13.17
CA SER A 306 1.57 -18.37 12.50
C SER A 306 1.82 -18.55 11.00
N SER A 307 2.10 -19.79 10.55
CA SER A 307 2.39 -20.11 9.15
C SER A 307 2.05 -21.54 8.73
N GLU A 308 1.93 -21.76 7.43
CA GLU A 308 1.85 -23.12 6.87
C GLU A 308 3.11 -23.93 7.16
N LYS A 309 4.28 -23.28 7.22
CA LYS A 309 5.53 -23.93 7.61
C LYS A 309 5.46 -24.45 9.04
N ASP A 310 5.00 -23.65 9.99
CA ASP A 310 4.84 -24.04 11.40
C ASP A 310 3.92 -25.25 11.55
N ARG A 311 2.82 -25.27 10.79
CA ARG A 311 1.91 -26.42 10.72
C ARG A 311 2.57 -27.65 10.11
N ASN A 312 3.34 -27.49 9.04
CA ASN A 312 4.06 -28.60 8.40
C ASN A 312 5.15 -29.18 9.32
N ASP A 313 5.88 -28.33 10.04
CA ASP A 313 6.87 -28.75 11.04
C ASP A 313 6.20 -29.51 12.18
N TYR A 314 5.01 -29.07 12.63
CA TYR A 314 4.18 -29.80 13.60
C TYR A 314 3.81 -31.21 13.11
N LEU A 315 3.36 -31.35 11.86
CA LEU A 315 2.90 -32.64 11.33
C LEU A 315 3.97 -33.72 11.35
N VAL A 316 5.24 -33.35 11.16
CA VAL A 316 6.39 -34.27 11.18
C VAL A 316 7.12 -34.32 12.53
N HIS A 317 6.66 -33.56 13.53
CA HIS A 317 7.31 -33.50 14.82
C HIS A 317 7.26 -34.87 15.54
N PRO A 318 8.35 -35.35 16.17
CA PRO A 318 8.38 -36.67 16.82
C PRO A 318 7.25 -36.89 17.83
N THR A 319 6.91 -35.86 18.62
CA THR A 319 5.78 -35.92 19.58
C THR A 319 4.43 -36.10 18.90
N HIS A 320 4.17 -35.37 17.80
CA HIS A 320 2.93 -35.53 17.03
C HIS A 320 2.87 -36.94 16.42
N ILE A 321 3.97 -37.42 15.84
CA ILE A 321 4.07 -38.79 15.31
C ILE A 321 3.80 -39.82 16.42
N ALA A 322 4.36 -39.62 17.62
CA ALA A 322 4.11 -40.52 18.76
C ALA A 322 2.63 -40.53 19.16
N PHE A 323 1.97 -39.37 19.20
CA PHE A 323 0.53 -39.26 19.42
C PHE A 323 -0.28 -40.03 18.36
N THR A 324 0.04 -39.87 17.07
CA THR A 324 -0.73 -40.54 15.99
C THR A 324 -0.73 -42.07 16.10
N LYS A 325 0.31 -42.66 16.73
CA LYS A 325 0.40 -44.11 16.95
C LYS A 325 -0.62 -44.65 17.97
N LEU A 326 -1.23 -43.79 18.78
CA LEU A 326 -2.29 -44.17 19.73
C LEU A 326 -3.64 -44.42 19.05
N LEU A 327 -3.84 -43.87 17.84
CA LEU A 327 -5.16 -43.77 17.19
C LEU A 327 -5.65 -45.04 16.45
N PRO A 328 -4.84 -45.86 15.76
CA PRO A 328 -5.34 -46.88 14.81
C PRO A 328 -6.36 -47.88 15.37
N ASN A 329 -6.26 -48.21 16.66
CA ASN A 329 -7.13 -49.20 17.29
C ASN A 329 -8.45 -48.61 17.83
N ILE A 330 -8.53 -47.28 18.01
CA ILE A 330 -9.67 -46.61 18.66
C ILE A 330 -10.42 -45.63 17.75
N LEU A 331 -9.77 -45.11 16.70
CA LEU A 331 -10.31 -44.09 15.82
C LEU A 331 -11.12 -44.73 14.67
N ASP A 332 -12.35 -44.28 14.47
CA ASP A 332 -13.23 -44.68 13.35
C ASP A 332 -13.16 -43.67 12.20
N LYS A 333 -13.28 -42.38 12.53
CA LYS A 333 -13.30 -41.29 11.55
C LYS A 333 -12.39 -40.15 11.96
N VAL A 334 -11.75 -39.54 10.97
CA VAL A 334 -11.01 -38.29 11.13
C VAL A 334 -11.32 -37.36 9.97
N THR A 335 -11.55 -36.09 10.30
CA THR A 335 -11.65 -35.00 9.32
C THR A 335 -10.69 -33.89 9.74
N VAL A 336 -9.92 -33.38 8.78
CA VAL A 336 -8.96 -32.30 9.01
C VAL A 336 -9.31 -31.13 8.09
N VAL A 337 -9.36 -29.91 8.64
CA VAL A 337 -9.60 -28.68 7.88
C VAL A 337 -8.61 -27.63 8.33
N ASP A 338 -7.93 -27.04 7.34
CA ASP A 338 -7.02 -25.92 7.58
C ASP A 338 -7.52 -24.66 6.91
N TYR A 339 -7.49 -23.54 7.62
CA TYR A 339 -7.86 -22.26 7.03
C TYR A 339 -7.14 -21.09 7.70
N TRP A 340 -6.79 -20.11 6.88
CA TRP A 340 -6.36 -18.81 7.35
C TRP A 340 -7.57 -18.03 7.85
N ILE A 341 -7.47 -17.47 9.07
CA ILE A 341 -8.54 -16.62 9.60
C ILE A 341 -8.75 -15.40 8.69
N ARG A 342 -10.02 -15.16 8.34
CA ARG A 342 -10.49 -13.95 7.68
C ARG A 342 -11.53 -13.31 8.59
N LYS A 343 -11.29 -12.07 9.04
CA LYS A 343 -12.18 -11.29 9.93
C LYS A 343 -12.87 -10.17 9.16
#